data_AF-A0A8G0LFU6-F1
#
_entry.id   AF-A0A8G0LFU6-F1
#
_cell.length_a   1.000
_cell.length_b   1.000
_cell.length_c   1.000
_cell.angle_alpha   90.00
_cell.angle_beta   90.00
_cell.angle_gamma   90.00
#
_symmetry.space_group_name_H-M   'P 1'
#
loop_
_entity.id
_entity.type
_entity.pdbx_description
1 polymer ?
#
loop_
_entity_poly.entity_id
_entity_poly.type
_entity_poly.pdbx_seq_one_letter_code
_entity_poly.pdbx_strand_id
1 'polypeptide(L)'
;MSGPVPVAKSLEDIYPPTAIASEIPRWNNLLAKFEKEFGHPAEFISRSPGRVNIIGEHIDYSLYSVLPMAITADAIIAVSTKPAAADATTFKVSVRNVQDGKFAPGEFNVPIGSEVEIDSTVFEWTNYFKSGLRGALGLLYRKKGADFRPCDMEVLMDGNVPVGGGLSSSAAFVTASALAVMAANGESSVDKKELTELAIVSERAVGVNSGGMDQSASVFSEQGSATFVSFTPGLSARPVKFPPTRPELCFVIAQSFVTSNKHVTGPIHYNLRVVEVSFAAAYLHAVLNPPGTQLPEDAGPLGISLQGFHDTFFYHNGGSDYAAAKSLTKEEELRRLVEVTKETLTREDGYTREEIAAVLQMSVPELEQRFMARFPVRADRFKLRQRALHVFTEALRVLEFLTLLERPLHTGATDTTQFNQELGRLMNETQDSCRDLYECSCPELDDICRISRGAGAYSSRLTGAGWGGCSVHLVPADKVQAVKEALEQQYYAKMDLTDEQKEQAVVVSRPARGSAVYIVEGGQIR
;
A
#
# COMPACT_ATOMS: atom_id res chain seq x y z
N MET A 1 -12.35 2.40 -17.86
CA MET A 1 -12.77 1.39 -16.87
C MET A 1 -11.67 0.36 -16.76
N SER A 2 -11.29 -0.02 -15.55
CA SER A 2 -10.11 -0.85 -15.25
C SER A 2 -10.30 -2.36 -15.49
N GLY A 3 -11.49 -2.79 -15.91
CA GLY A 3 -11.84 -4.18 -16.13
C GLY A 3 -12.08 -4.95 -14.82
N PRO A 4 -12.66 -6.15 -14.92
CA PRO A 4 -12.92 -7.00 -13.77
C PRO A 4 -11.64 -7.65 -13.23
N VAL A 5 -11.69 -8.09 -11.98
CA VAL A 5 -10.72 -9.00 -11.38
C VAL A 5 -10.73 -10.31 -12.19
N PRO A 6 -9.56 -10.82 -12.63
CA PRO A 6 -9.51 -12.02 -13.46
C PRO A 6 -9.92 -13.28 -12.67
N VAL A 7 -10.61 -14.18 -13.38
CA VAL A 7 -10.84 -15.56 -12.94
C VAL A 7 -9.77 -16.45 -13.60
N ALA A 8 -8.83 -16.94 -12.79
CA ALA A 8 -7.75 -17.82 -13.18
C ALA A 8 -8.23 -19.27 -13.33
N LYS A 9 -7.66 -19.99 -14.31
CA LYS A 9 -7.95 -21.41 -14.57
C LYS A 9 -6.76 -22.32 -14.27
N SER A 10 -5.56 -21.75 -14.19
CA SER A 10 -4.34 -22.45 -13.78
C SER A 10 -3.44 -21.52 -12.95
N LEU A 11 -2.42 -22.08 -12.29
CA LEU A 11 -1.48 -21.26 -11.51
C LEU A 11 -0.61 -20.36 -12.40
N GLU A 12 -0.40 -20.71 -13.67
CA GLU A 12 0.29 -19.87 -14.66
C GLU A 12 -0.47 -18.58 -14.97
N ASP A 13 -1.78 -18.54 -14.74
CA ASP A 13 -2.56 -17.32 -14.83
C ASP A 13 -2.29 -16.37 -13.65
N ILE A 14 -1.62 -16.82 -12.58
CA ILE A 14 -1.40 -16.03 -11.36
C ILE A 14 0.09 -15.75 -11.15
N TYR A 15 0.92 -16.78 -11.32
CA TYR A 15 2.33 -16.77 -10.97
C TYR A 15 3.25 -16.82 -12.20
N PRO A 16 4.45 -16.22 -12.12
CA PRO A 16 5.47 -16.43 -13.13
C PRO A 16 5.96 -17.88 -13.15
N PRO A 17 6.45 -18.40 -14.31
CA PRO A 17 6.94 -19.77 -14.42
C PRO A 17 7.97 -20.17 -13.36
N THR A 18 8.80 -19.22 -12.91
CA THR A 18 9.82 -19.44 -11.89
C THR A 18 9.26 -19.69 -10.48
N ALA A 19 8.00 -19.36 -10.22
CA ALA A 19 7.34 -19.54 -8.93
C ALA A 19 6.39 -20.75 -8.90
N ILE A 20 5.99 -21.30 -10.05
CA ILE A 20 5.00 -22.38 -10.12
C ILE A 20 5.41 -23.61 -9.30
N ALA A 21 6.68 -24.01 -9.40
CA ALA A 21 7.19 -25.19 -8.69
C ALA A 21 7.09 -25.08 -7.16
N SER A 22 7.21 -23.87 -6.60
CA SER A 22 7.07 -23.65 -5.16
C SER A 22 5.62 -23.43 -4.73
N GLU A 23 4.76 -22.89 -5.59
CA GLU A 23 3.35 -22.60 -5.25
C GLU A 23 2.44 -23.83 -5.34
N ILE A 24 2.70 -24.77 -6.26
CA ILE A 24 1.88 -26.01 -6.40
C ILE A 24 1.74 -26.76 -5.06
N PRO A 25 2.83 -27.06 -4.32
CA PRO A 25 2.71 -27.75 -3.02
C PRO A 25 1.92 -26.94 -1.98
N ARG A 26 2.09 -25.61 -1.97
CA ARG A 26 1.40 -24.70 -1.03
C ARG A 26 -0.12 -24.71 -1.27
N TRP A 27 -0.54 -24.58 -2.52
CA TRP A 27 -1.96 -24.60 -2.91
C TRP A 27 -2.61 -25.96 -2.65
N ASN A 28 -1.92 -27.06 -2.96
CA ASN A 28 -2.39 -28.40 -2.63
C ASN A 28 -2.54 -28.62 -1.11
N ASN A 29 -1.59 -28.15 -0.31
CA ASN A 29 -1.67 -28.21 1.15
C ASN A 29 -2.85 -27.38 1.69
N LEU A 30 -3.10 -26.19 1.13
CA LEU A 30 -4.27 -25.38 1.49
C LEU A 30 -5.58 -26.15 1.26
N LEU A 31 -5.77 -26.71 0.06
CA LEU A 31 -6.98 -27.47 -0.28
C LEU A 31 -7.15 -28.72 0.59
N ALA A 32 -6.06 -29.48 0.79
CA ALA A 32 -6.09 -30.69 1.63
C ALA A 32 -6.40 -30.36 3.10
N LYS A 33 -5.84 -29.27 3.65
CA LYS A 33 -6.19 -28.81 5.00
C LYS A 33 -7.62 -28.30 5.09
N PHE A 34 -8.12 -27.61 4.06
CA PHE A 34 -9.51 -27.16 4.01
C PHE A 34 -10.47 -28.36 4.10
N GLU A 35 -10.25 -29.37 3.26
CA GLU A 35 -11.10 -30.57 3.24
C GLU A 35 -11.02 -31.35 4.56
N LYS A 36 -9.83 -31.43 5.17
CA LYS A 36 -9.66 -32.04 6.49
C LYS A 36 -10.42 -31.29 7.60
N GLU A 37 -10.42 -29.96 7.57
CA GLU A 37 -11.03 -29.10 8.60
C GLU A 37 -12.56 -29.07 8.48
N PHE A 38 -13.09 -28.94 7.26
CA PHE A 38 -14.52 -28.74 7.03
C PHE A 38 -15.26 -29.99 6.52
N GLY A 39 -14.54 -31.05 6.14
CA GLY A 39 -15.11 -32.32 5.68
C GLY A 39 -15.62 -32.32 4.24
N HIS A 40 -15.34 -31.27 3.47
CA HIS A 40 -15.68 -31.14 2.05
C HIS A 40 -14.69 -30.20 1.33
N PRO A 41 -14.57 -30.28 -0.02
CA PRO A 41 -13.64 -29.44 -0.76
C PRO A 41 -14.05 -27.96 -0.74
N ALA A 42 -13.07 -27.08 -0.96
CA ALA A 42 -13.30 -25.68 -1.26
C ALA A 42 -13.87 -25.51 -2.67
N GLU A 43 -14.72 -24.49 -2.87
CA GLU A 43 -15.34 -24.15 -4.16
C GLU A 43 -14.43 -23.25 -5.01
N PHE A 44 -13.74 -22.31 -4.36
CA PHE A 44 -12.82 -21.38 -5.02
C PHE A 44 -11.76 -20.86 -4.05
N ILE A 45 -10.74 -20.22 -4.61
CA ILE A 45 -9.70 -19.50 -3.87
C ILE A 45 -9.69 -18.04 -4.31
N SER A 46 -9.78 -17.13 -3.35
CA SER A 46 -9.51 -15.70 -3.56
C SER A 46 -8.04 -15.41 -3.24
N ARG A 47 -7.35 -14.69 -4.12
CA ARG A 47 -5.92 -14.39 -3.99
C ARG A 47 -5.65 -12.91 -4.13
N SER A 48 -4.82 -12.35 -3.26
CA SER A 48 -4.30 -10.98 -3.36
C SER A 48 -2.85 -10.89 -2.89
N PRO A 49 -1.96 -10.27 -3.69
CA PRO A 49 -0.53 -10.16 -3.36
C PRO A 49 -0.21 -9.07 -2.35
N GLY A 50 0.91 -9.26 -1.64
CA GLY A 50 1.63 -8.15 -1.05
C GLY A 50 2.22 -7.23 -2.12
N ARG A 51 2.90 -6.16 -1.69
CA ARG A 51 3.46 -5.17 -2.61
C ARG A 51 4.72 -4.53 -2.07
N VAL A 52 5.56 -4.04 -2.98
CA VAL A 52 6.62 -3.08 -2.68
C VAL A 52 6.31 -1.76 -3.37
N ASN A 53 6.67 -0.67 -2.71
CA ASN A 53 6.65 0.64 -3.33
C ASN A 53 8.03 0.93 -3.94
N ILE A 54 8.09 1.21 -5.23
CA ILE A 54 9.37 1.50 -5.90
C ILE A 54 9.79 2.93 -5.58
N ILE A 55 8.84 3.87 -5.69
CA ILE A 55 9.04 5.30 -5.42
C ILE A 55 7.69 5.96 -5.12
N GLY A 56 7.68 7.01 -4.28
CA GLY A 56 6.47 7.67 -3.82
C GLY A 56 6.05 7.28 -2.41
N GLU A 57 6.96 7.31 -1.43
CA GLU A 57 6.60 6.94 -0.04
C GLU A 57 5.90 8.08 0.69
N HIS A 58 4.91 7.77 1.53
CA HIS A 58 4.23 8.77 2.37
C HIS A 58 3.57 9.97 1.65
N ILE A 59 3.24 9.80 0.37
CA ILE A 59 2.54 10.83 -0.43
C ILE A 59 1.14 10.40 -0.88
N ASP A 60 0.77 9.13 -0.71
CA ASP A 60 -0.51 8.56 -1.17
C ASP A 60 -1.70 9.14 -0.40
N TYR A 61 -1.59 9.28 0.93
CA TYR A 61 -2.61 9.98 1.74
C TYR A 61 -2.57 11.50 1.58
N SER A 62 -1.57 12.05 0.89
CA SER A 62 -1.58 13.43 0.40
C SER A 62 -2.11 13.53 -1.05
N LEU A 63 -2.69 12.43 -1.56
CA LEU A 63 -3.31 12.28 -2.88
C LEU A 63 -2.38 12.46 -4.09
N TYR A 64 -1.06 12.35 -3.90
CA TYR A 64 -0.10 12.30 -5.01
C TYR A 64 0.08 10.89 -5.55
N SER A 65 0.39 10.79 -6.84
CA SER A 65 0.61 9.52 -7.51
C SER A 65 1.84 8.79 -6.97
N VAL A 66 1.81 7.46 -7.03
CA VAL A 66 2.86 6.55 -6.54
C VAL A 66 3.13 5.46 -7.56
N LEU A 67 4.28 4.77 -7.43
CA LEU A 67 4.69 3.71 -8.36
C LEU A 67 5.05 2.39 -7.63
N PRO A 68 4.08 1.67 -7.08
CA PRO A 68 4.30 0.34 -6.50
C PRO A 68 4.32 -0.79 -7.53
N MET A 69 4.63 -2.01 -7.07
CA MET A 69 4.37 -3.25 -7.78
C MET A 69 3.93 -4.36 -6.81
N ALA A 70 3.08 -5.27 -7.26
CA ALA A 70 2.81 -6.50 -6.53
C ALA A 70 4.04 -7.42 -6.51
N ILE A 71 4.19 -8.15 -5.41
CA ILE A 71 5.19 -9.22 -5.28
C ILE A 71 4.51 -10.59 -5.40
N THR A 72 5.31 -11.64 -5.54
CA THR A 72 4.80 -13.03 -5.64
C THR A 72 4.18 -13.51 -4.34
N ALA A 73 4.71 -13.07 -3.19
CA ALA A 73 4.13 -13.36 -1.89
C ALA A 73 2.72 -12.75 -1.76
N ASP A 74 1.79 -13.51 -1.19
CA ASP A 74 0.37 -13.20 -1.22
C ASP A 74 -0.43 -13.81 -0.05
N ALA A 75 -1.68 -13.40 0.05
CA ALA A 75 -2.72 -14.05 0.82
C ALA A 75 -3.63 -14.84 -0.13
N ILE A 76 -3.82 -16.12 0.17
CA ILE A 76 -4.75 -17.03 -0.51
C ILE A 76 -5.81 -17.50 0.49
N ILE A 77 -7.07 -17.48 0.06
CA ILE A 77 -8.22 -17.78 0.90
C ILE A 77 -9.08 -18.81 0.17
N ALA A 78 -9.06 -20.06 0.65
CA ALA A 78 -9.97 -21.10 0.19
C ALA A 78 -11.33 -20.94 0.85
N VAL A 79 -12.40 -21.06 0.06
CA VAL A 79 -13.78 -20.77 0.49
C VAL A 79 -14.73 -21.86 0.02
N SER A 80 -15.66 -22.23 0.88
CA SER A 80 -16.92 -22.90 0.50
C SER A 80 -18.09 -22.16 1.15
N THR A 81 -19.26 -22.25 0.53
CA THR A 81 -20.44 -21.49 0.89
C THR A 81 -21.64 -22.40 1.13
N LYS A 82 -22.50 -22.01 2.08
CA LYS A 82 -23.80 -22.65 2.28
C LYS A 82 -24.87 -21.55 2.22
N PRO A 83 -25.88 -21.65 1.34
CA PRO A 83 -26.95 -20.66 1.31
C PRO A 83 -27.60 -20.52 2.68
N ALA A 84 -27.79 -19.28 3.14
CA ALA A 84 -28.55 -19.03 4.35
C ALA A 84 -30.00 -19.49 4.17
N ALA A 85 -30.62 -19.98 5.25
CA ALA A 85 -32.04 -20.30 5.24
C ALA A 85 -32.86 -19.04 4.91
N ALA A 86 -34.02 -19.21 4.27
CA ALA A 86 -34.86 -18.08 3.83
C ALA A 86 -35.33 -17.18 4.99
N ASP A 87 -35.50 -17.77 6.18
CA ASP A 87 -35.89 -17.12 7.44
C ASP A 87 -34.70 -16.82 8.36
N ALA A 88 -33.46 -17.03 7.91
CA ALA A 88 -32.28 -16.75 8.70
C ALA A 88 -32.21 -15.26 9.06
N THR A 89 -31.96 -14.98 10.34
CA THR A 89 -31.71 -13.62 10.86
C THR A 89 -30.22 -13.32 10.98
N THR A 90 -29.39 -14.35 10.90
CA THR A 90 -27.93 -14.29 10.96
C THR A 90 -27.33 -15.26 9.95
N PHE A 91 -26.12 -14.99 9.47
CA PHE A 91 -25.29 -15.95 8.74
C PHE A 91 -23.99 -16.22 9.50
N LYS A 92 -23.44 -17.42 9.31
CA LYS A 92 -22.26 -17.92 10.02
C LYS A 92 -21.00 -17.79 9.17
N VAL A 93 -19.93 -17.28 9.76
CA VAL A 93 -18.59 -17.29 9.15
C VAL A 93 -17.61 -18.02 10.05
N SER A 94 -16.95 -19.03 9.49
CA SER A 94 -15.89 -19.79 10.14
C SER A 94 -14.55 -19.47 9.47
N VAL A 95 -13.63 -18.85 10.21
CA VAL A 95 -12.32 -18.44 9.70
C VAL A 95 -11.23 -19.27 10.36
N ARG A 96 -10.36 -19.87 9.55
CA ARG A 96 -9.24 -20.72 9.95
C ARG A 96 -7.97 -20.27 9.26
N ASN A 97 -6.83 -20.67 9.81
CA ASN A 97 -5.51 -20.39 9.24
C ASN A 97 -4.73 -21.70 9.09
N VAL A 98 -3.94 -21.82 8.02
CA VAL A 98 -3.03 -22.96 7.82
C VAL A 98 -1.99 -23.07 8.95
N GLN A 99 -1.64 -21.95 9.60
CA GLN A 99 -0.76 -21.87 10.77
C GLN A 99 -1.58 -21.73 12.07
N ASP A 100 -2.41 -22.73 12.38
CA ASP A 100 -3.29 -22.81 13.55
C ASP A 100 -2.58 -22.61 14.90
N GLY A 101 -1.32 -23.04 15.03
CA GLY A 101 -0.49 -22.80 16.21
C GLY A 101 -0.10 -21.32 16.43
N LYS A 102 -0.21 -20.49 15.40
CA LYS A 102 0.11 -19.05 15.45
C LYS A 102 -1.13 -18.17 15.40
N PHE A 103 -2.16 -18.59 14.67
CA PHE A 103 -3.38 -17.84 14.44
C PHE A 103 -4.59 -18.66 14.89
N ALA A 104 -5.16 -18.29 16.03
CA ALA A 104 -6.30 -18.98 16.61
C ALA A 104 -7.52 -18.96 15.67
N PRO A 105 -8.33 -20.03 15.65
CA PRO A 105 -9.55 -20.10 14.84
C PRO A 105 -10.58 -19.07 15.29
N GLY A 106 -11.32 -18.50 14.33
CA GLY A 106 -12.43 -17.57 14.58
C GLY A 106 -13.76 -18.12 14.07
N GLU A 107 -14.83 -17.87 14.81
CA GLU A 107 -16.19 -18.17 14.38
C GLU A 107 -17.12 -17.06 14.86
N PHE A 108 -17.94 -16.52 13.97
CA PHE A 108 -18.88 -15.45 14.31
C PHE A 108 -20.17 -15.53 13.50
N ASN A 109 -21.28 -15.20 14.16
CA ASN A 109 -22.60 -15.06 13.55
C ASN A 109 -22.89 -13.58 13.36
N VAL A 110 -23.20 -13.17 12.13
CA VAL A 110 -23.43 -11.77 11.79
C VAL A 110 -24.92 -11.56 11.53
N PRO A 111 -25.57 -10.60 12.21
CA PRO A 111 -26.96 -10.28 11.92
C PRO A 111 -27.12 -9.71 10.51
N ILE A 112 -28.11 -10.24 9.78
CA ILE A 112 -28.39 -9.82 8.41
C ILE A 112 -28.93 -8.39 8.42
N GLY A 113 -28.40 -7.55 7.52
CA GLY A 113 -28.78 -6.14 7.40
C GLY A 113 -28.15 -5.22 8.43
N SER A 114 -27.26 -5.75 9.28
CA SER A 114 -26.46 -4.97 10.21
C SER A 114 -25.03 -4.75 9.70
N GLU A 115 -24.32 -3.77 10.25
CA GLU A 115 -22.89 -3.65 10.02
C GLU A 115 -22.12 -4.71 10.82
N VAL A 116 -21.05 -5.24 10.22
CA VAL A 116 -20.14 -6.15 10.90
C VAL A 116 -19.37 -5.38 11.97
N GLU A 117 -19.54 -5.77 13.23
CA GLU A 117 -18.80 -5.18 14.36
C GLU A 117 -17.33 -5.59 14.34
N ILE A 118 -16.45 -4.60 14.55
CA ILE A 118 -15.01 -4.79 14.66
C ILE A 118 -14.54 -4.05 15.91
N ASP A 119 -14.09 -4.80 16.91
CA ASP A 119 -13.42 -4.21 18.06
C ASP A 119 -11.97 -3.90 17.70
N SER A 120 -11.72 -2.63 17.37
CA SER A 120 -10.37 -2.13 17.04
C SER A 120 -9.42 -2.08 18.25
N THR A 121 -9.92 -2.28 19.47
CA THR A 121 -9.08 -2.32 20.68
C THR A 121 -8.45 -3.69 20.92
N VAL A 122 -9.01 -4.75 20.32
CA VAL A 122 -8.52 -6.12 20.42
C VAL A 122 -7.70 -6.47 19.18
N PHE A 123 -6.43 -6.84 19.41
CA PHE A 123 -5.54 -7.25 18.33
C PHE A 123 -5.78 -8.72 17.96
N GLU A 124 -6.75 -8.95 17.07
CA GLU A 124 -7.09 -10.26 16.53
C GLU A 124 -6.91 -10.27 15.01
N TRP A 125 -6.24 -11.30 14.47
CA TRP A 125 -5.99 -11.40 13.04
C TRP A 125 -7.29 -11.52 12.21
N THR A 126 -8.37 -12.05 12.79
CA THR A 126 -9.67 -12.17 12.10
C THR A 126 -10.32 -10.82 11.85
N ASN A 127 -9.92 -9.75 12.55
CA ASN A 127 -10.42 -8.40 12.30
C ASN A 127 -10.10 -7.92 10.87
N TYR A 128 -8.99 -8.37 10.28
CA TYR A 128 -8.69 -8.07 8.87
C TYR A 128 -9.68 -8.77 7.91
N PHE A 129 -10.10 -10.00 8.21
CA PHE A 129 -11.17 -10.66 7.46
C PHE A 129 -12.51 -9.94 7.66
N LYS A 130 -12.86 -9.60 8.91
CA LYS A 130 -14.09 -8.85 9.23
C LYS A 130 -14.12 -7.49 8.53
N SER A 131 -12.97 -6.82 8.37
CA SER A 131 -12.86 -5.60 7.58
C SER A 131 -13.28 -5.82 6.13
N GLY A 132 -12.70 -6.83 5.45
CA GLY A 132 -13.09 -7.17 4.08
C GLY A 132 -14.56 -7.56 3.96
N LEU A 133 -15.07 -8.33 4.93
CA LEU A 133 -16.49 -8.72 5.03
C LEU A 133 -17.41 -7.49 5.18
N ARG A 134 -17.09 -6.56 6.09
CA ARG A 134 -17.86 -5.33 6.33
C ARG A 134 -17.99 -4.52 5.04
N GLY A 135 -16.88 -4.28 4.36
CA GLY A 135 -16.87 -3.53 3.10
C GLY A 135 -17.69 -4.23 2.01
N ALA A 136 -17.43 -5.52 1.79
CA ALA A 136 -18.11 -6.33 0.77
C ALA A 136 -19.62 -6.38 0.99
N LEU A 137 -20.07 -6.62 2.22
CA LEU A 137 -21.50 -6.63 2.54
C LEU A 137 -22.16 -5.26 2.37
N GLY A 138 -21.50 -4.19 2.81
CA GLY A 138 -22.01 -2.83 2.61
C GLY A 138 -22.22 -2.50 1.12
N LEU A 139 -21.37 -3.02 0.24
CA LEU A 139 -21.56 -2.90 -1.20
C LEU A 139 -22.68 -3.82 -1.72
N LEU A 140 -22.70 -5.09 -1.30
CA LEU A 140 -23.68 -6.06 -1.75
C LEU A 140 -25.11 -5.65 -1.33
N TYR A 141 -25.32 -5.14 -0.12
CA TYR A 141 -26.61 -4.61 0.30
C TYR A 141 -27.06 -3.42 -0.56
N ARG A 142 -26.14 -2.55 -0.96
CA ARG A 142 -26.45 -1.43 -1.89
C ARG A 142 -26.81 -1.93 -3.29
N LYS A 143 -26.13 -2.98 -3.79
CA LYS A 143 -26.37 -3.54 -5.13
C LYS A 143 -27.62 -4.42 -5.21
N LYS A 144 -27.85 -5.26 -4.20
CA LYS A 144 -28.86 -6.34 -4.20
C LYS A 144 -30.11 -6.02 -3.38
N GLY A 145 -30.08 -4.94 -2.59
CA GLY A 145 -31.22 -4.49 -1.80
C GLY A 145 -31.41 -5.23 -0.47
N ALA A 146 -32.47 -4.87 0.25
CA ALA A 146 -32.76 -5.35 1.61
C ALA A 146 -33.11 -6.85 1.70
N ASP A 147 -33.53 -7.46 0.59
CA ASP A 147 -33.86 -8.89 0.52
C ASP A 147 -32.62 -9.77 0.33
N PHE A 148 -31.44 -9.17 0.11
CA PHE A 148 -30.20 -9.91 0.03
C PHE A 148 -29.91 -10.62 1.36
N ARG A 149 -29.60 -11.92 1.25
CA ARG A 149 -29.20 -12.78 2.37
C ARG A 149 -27.80 -13.30 2.08
N PRO A 150 -26.78 -12.89 2.85
CA PRO A 150 -25.45 -13.45 2.68
C PRO A 150 -25.42 -14.94 2.96
N CYS A 151 -24.56 -15.69 2.27
CA CYS A 151 -24.32 -17.10 2.56
C CYS A 151 -23.49 -17.29 3.83
N ASP A 152 -23.63 -18.46 4.45
CA ASP A 152 -22.64 -18.95 5.40
C ASP A 152 -21.33 -19.22 4.65
N MET A 153 -20.21 -18.94 5.31
CA MET A 153 -18.88 -19.06 4.72
C MET A 153 -17.94 -19.86 5.62
N GLU A 154 -17.26 -20.82 5.01
CA GLU A 154 -16.14 -21.55 5.61
C GLU A 154 -14.86 -21.17 4.88
N VAL A 155 -13.87 -20.72 5.64
CA VAL A 155 -12.73 -19.98 5.13
C VAL A 155 -11.45 -20.54 5.73
N LEU A 156 -10.50 -20.93 4.89
CA LEU A 156 -9.12 -21.24 5.30
C LEU A 156 -8.14 -20.28 4.62
N MET A 157 -7.38 -19.55 5.42
CA MET A 157 -6.37 -18.60 4.96
C MET A 157 -4.97 -19.20 5.03
N ASP A 158 -4.18 -18.96 3.99
CA ASP A 158 -2.73 -19.11 4.00
C ASP A 158 -2.06 -17.84 3.44
N GLY A 159 -0.95 -17.43 4.03
CA GLY A 159 -0.27 -16.20 3.67
C GLY A 159 1.23 -16.27 3.90
N ASN A 160 2.01 -15.89 2.89
CA ASN A 160 3.47 -15.86 2.96
C ASN A 160 4.04 -14.43 2.78
N VAL A 161 3.20 -13.39 2.78
CA VAL A 161 3.68 -12.00 2.86
C VAL A 161 4.27 -11.75 4.24
N PRO A 162 5.55 -11.34 4.35
CA PRO A 162 6.18 -11.07 5.65
C PRO A 162 5.39 -10.05 6.48
N VAL A 163 4.91 -10.49 7.64
CA VAL A 163 4.12 -9.67 8.56
C VAL A 163 5.02 -8.61 9.19
N GLY A 164 4.57 -7.36 9.21
CA GLY A 164 5.36 -6.24 9.76
C GLY A 164 6.53 -5.79 8.86
N GLY A 165 6.77 -6.48 7.74
CA GLY A 165 7.80 -6.14 6.75
C GLY A 165 7.50 -4.90 5.91
N GLY A 166 6.40 -4.19 6.15
CA GLY A 166 6.00 -3.08 5.27
C GLY A 166 5.64 -3.50 3.84
N LEU A 167 5.43 -4.81 3.60
CA LEU A 167 5.03 -5.41 2.31
C LEU A 167 3.51 -5.56 2.14
N SER A 168 2.74 -4.91 3.02
CA SER A 168 1.27 -4.83 2.99
C SER A 168 0.55 -6.17 3.11
N SER A 169 0.99 -7.01 4.04
CA SER A 169 0.27 -8.25 4.39
C SER A 169 -1.17 -7.99 4.83
N SER A 170 -1.44 -6.87 5.53
CA SER A 170 -2.78 -6.46 5.93
C SER A 170 -3.68 -6.12 4.74
N ALA A 171 -3.21 -5.28 3.83
CA ALA A 171 -3.96 -4.90 2.64
C ALA A 171 -4.22 -6.11 1.73
N ALA A 172 -3.21 -6.96 1.52
CA ALA A 172 -3.36 -8.21 0.77
C ALA A 172 -4.47 -9.08 1.36
N PHE A 173 -4.49 -9.25 2.69
CA PHE A 173 -5.51 -10.05 3.34
C PHE A 173 -6.90 -9.40 3.27
N VAL A 174 -7.02 -8.10 3.56
CA VAL A 174 -8.30 -7.35 3.48
C VAL A 174 -8.87 -7.40 2.05
N THR A 175 -8.04 -7.20 1.03
CA THR A 175 -8.44 -7.29 -0.38
C THR A 175 -8.85 -8.71 -0.76
N ALA A 176 -8.10 -9.74 -0.37
CA ALA A 176 -8.48 -11.13 -0.60
C ALA A 176 -9.81 -11.48 0.09
N SER A 177 -10.03 -11.00 1.32
CA SER A 177 -11.27 -11.21 2.07
C SER A 177 -12.45 -10.52 1.42
N ALA A 178 -12.33 -9.25 1.01
CA ALA A 178 -13.41 -8.56 0.30
C ALA A 178 -13.78 -9.27 -1.01
N LEU A 179 -12.76 -9.66 -1.80
CA LEU A 179 -12.96 -10.42 -3.04
C LEU A 179 -13.62 -11.78 -2.78
N ALA A 180 -13.20 -12.49 -1.73
CA ALA A 180 -13.79 -13.76 -1.32
C ALA A 180 -15.27 -13.63 -0.99
N VAL A 181 -15.65 -12.59 -0.25
CA VAL A 181 -17.04 -12.35 0.17
C VAL A 181 -17.92 -11.95 -1.01
N MET A 182 -17.41 -11.13 -1.93
CA MET A 182 -18.12 -10.78 -3.16
C MET A 182 -18.37 -12.03 -4.03
N ALA A 183 -17.33 -12.84 -4.26
CA ALA A 183 -17.44 -14.09 -5.03
C ALA A 183 -18.38 -15.11 -4.37
N ALA A 184 -18.25 -15.32 -3.05
CA ALA A 184 -19.10 -16.22 -2.27
C ALA A 184 -20.60 -15.88 -2.38
N ASN A 185 -20.90 -14.60 -2.53
CA ASN A 185 -22.27 -14.10 -2.63
C ASN A 185 -22.72 -13.87 -4.08
N GLY A 186 -22.06 -14.50 -5.05
CA GLY A 186 -22.50 -14.58 -6.44
C GLY A 186 -22.10 -13.40 -7.33
N GLU A 187 -21.14 -12.56 -6.93
CA GLU A 187 -20.55 -11.58 -7.85
C GLU A 187 -19.52 -12.28 -8.76
N SER A 188 -19.93 -12.63 -9.97
CA SER A 188 -19.08 -13.31 -10.95
C SER A 188 -18.13 -12.39 -11.71
N SER A 189 -18.33 -11.07 -11.63
CA SER A 189 -17.51 -10.05 -12.29
C SER A 189 -17.30 -8.85 -11.36
N VAL A 190 -16.32 -8.96 -10.47
CA VAL A 190 -15.94 -7.90 -9.53
C VAL A 190 -15.09 -6.85 -10.25
N ASP A 191 -15.53 -5.59 -10.28
CA ASP A 191 -14.73 -4.49 -10.85
C ASP A 191 -13.50 -4.19 -9.97
N LYS A 192 -12.33 -4.01 -10.59
CA LYS A 192 -11.08 -3.77 -9.88
C LYS A 192 -11.10 -2.46 -9.07
N LYS A 193 -11.68 -1.39 -9.62
CA LYS A 193 -11.74 -0.09 -8.94
C LYS A 193 -12.65 -0.17 -7.73
N GLU A 194 -13.81 -0.78 -7.91
CA GLU A 194 -14.77 -1.02 -6.83
C GLU A 194 -14.17 -1.86 -5.70
N LEU A 195 -13.49 -2.97 -6.01
CA LEU A 195 -12.78 -3.78 -5.00
C LEU A 195 -11.73 -2.95 -4.26
N THR A 196 -10.98 -2.12 -4.98
CA THR A 196 -9.89 -1.32 -4.40
C THR A 196 -10.43 -0.24 -3.47
N GLU A 197 -11.40 0.56 -3.92
CA GLU A 197 -12.03 1.62 -3.10
C GLU A 197 -12.66 1.03 -1.83
N LEU A 198 -13.30 -0.13 -1.95
CA LEU A 198 -13.85 -0.87 -0.84
C LEU A 198 -12.78 -1.33 0.14
N ALA A 199 -11.69 -1.95 -0.35
CA ALA A 199 -10.59 -2.40 0.50
C ALA A 199 -9.92 -1.23 1.24
N ILE A 200 -9.75 -0.08 0.58
CA ILE A 200 -9.20 1.14 1.18
C ILE A 200 -10.04 1.59 2.37
N VAL A 201 -11.37 1.69 2.18
CA VAL A 201 -12.27 2.10 3.26
C VAL A 201 -12.33 1.05 4.38
N SER A 202 -12.28 -0.23 4.02
CA SER A 202 -12.37 -1.34 4.96
C SER A 202 -11.18 -1.45 5.90
N GLU A 203 -9.95 -1.16 5.43
CA GLU A 203 -8.75 -1.20 6.25
C GLU A 203 -8.72 -0.05 7.29
N ARG A 204 -9.40 1.07 7.02
CA ARG A 204 -9.55 2.15 8.01
C ARG A 204 -10.32 1.70 9.25
N ALA A 205 -11.17 0.67 9.14
CA ALA A 205 -11.93 0.14 10.27
C ALA A 205 -11.06 -0.56 11.33
N VAL A 206 -9.83 -0.98 10.99
CA VAL A 206 -8.85 -1.56 11.95
C VAL A 206 -7.84 -0.53 12.47
N GLY A 207 -8.15 0.77 12.34
CA GLY A 207 -7.35 1.86 12.92
C GLY A 207 -6.13 2.29 12.11
N VAL A 208 -5.95 1.80 10.88
CA VAL A 208 -4.84 2.18 9.99
C VAL A 208 -5.37 3.14 8.91
N ASN A 209 -5.00 4.42 8.98
CA ASN A 209 -5.43 5.44 8.01
C ASN A 209 -4.51 5.46 6.77
N SER A 210 -4.38 4.32 6.09
CA SER A 210 -3.66 4.24 4.81
C SER A 210 -4.33 5.10 3.73
N GLY A 211 -3.56 5.60 2.77
CA GLY A 211 -4.09 6.29 1.60
C GLY A 211 -4.83 5.30 0.71
N GLY A 212 -4.13 4.71 -0.26
CA GLY A 212 -4.72 3.72 -1.16
C GLY A 212 -3.74 2.97 -2.05
N MET A 213 -2.44 3.19 -1.85
CA MET A 213 -1.39 2.55 -2.66
C MET A 213 -1.42 1.03 -2.56
N ASP A 214 -1.52 0.51 -1.34
CA ASP A 214 -1.32 -0.91 -1.03
C ASP A 214 -2.37 -1.78 -1.71
N GLN A 215 -3.63 -1.40 -1.55
CA GLN A 215 -4.79 -2.07 -2.15
C GLN A 215 -4.75 -1.91 -3.68
N SER A 216 -4.36 -0.73 -4.17
CA SER A 216 -4.24 -0.49 -5.62
C SER A 216 -3.18 -1.38 -6.24
N ALA A 217 -2.01 -1.50 -5.63
CA ALA A 217 -0.96 -2.40 -6.09
C ALA A 217 -1.42 -3.86 -6.02
N SER A 218 -2.12 -4.25 -4.95
CA SER A 218 -2.64 -5.59 -4.78
C SER A 218 -3.64 -5.96 -5.88
N VAL A 219 -4.52 -5.05 -6.30
CA VAL A 219 -5.59 -5.35 -7.26
C VAL A 219 -5.15 -5.13 -8.73
N PHE A 220 -4.48 -4.01 -9.02
CA PHE A 220 -4.26 -3.58 -10.40
C PHE A 220 -2.98 -4.09 -11.03
N SER A 221 -2.02 -4.62 -10.26
CA SER A 221 -0.73 -5.00 -10.82
C SER A 221 -0.85 -6.04 -11.93
N GLU A 222 -0.03 -5.86 -12.96
CA GLU A 222 0.12 -6.79 -14.06
C GLU A 222 1.53 -7.36 -14.05
N GLN A 223 1.61 -8.66 -14.34
CA GLN A 223 2.88 -9.38 -14.35
C GLN A 223 3.89 -8.70 -15.28
N GLY A 224 5.10 -8.46 -14.78
CA GLY A 224 6.18 -7.81 -15.52
C GLY A 224 6.08 -6.28 -15.62
N SER A 225 5.17 -5.64 -14.88
CA SER A 225 5.05 -4.18 -14.83
C SER A 225 4.90 -3.64 -13.41
N ALA A 226 5.45 -2.45 -13.15
CA ALA A 226 5.00 -1.65 -12.01
C ALA A 226 3.61 -1.08 -12.30
N THR A 227 3.00 -0.48 -11.29
CA THR A 227 1.65 0.08 -11.35
C THR A 227 1.73 1.56 -11.01
N PHE A 228 1.49 2.43 -11.98
CA PHE A 228 1.32 3.85 -11.70
C PHE A 228 -0.08 4.08 -11.17
N VAL A 229 -0.18 4.53 -9.92
CA VAL A 229 -1.45 4.78 -9.23
C VAL A 229 -1.64 6.28 -9.06
N SER A 230 -2.77 6.81 -9.50
CA SER A 230 -3.20 8.19 -9.25
C SER A 230 -4.50 8.22 -8.46
N PHE A 231 -4.61 9.17 -7.53
CA PHE A 231 -5.77 9.33 -6.66
C PHE A 231 -6.67 10.51 -7.07
N THR A 232 -6.17 11.44 -7.90
CA THR A 232 -6.90 12.63 -8.35
C THR A 232 -7.07 12.62 -9.88
N PRO A 233 -8.23 13.08 -10.41
CA PRO A 233 -9.48 13.44 -9.70
C PRO A 233 -10.26 12.24 -9.16
N GLY A 234 -9.74 11.02 -9.35
CA GLY A 234 -10.25 9.80 -8.73
C GLY A 234 -9.25 8.67 -8.93
N LEU A 235 -9.50 7.54 -8.26
CA LEU A 235 -8.60 6.40 -8.34
C LEU A 235 -8.47 5.89 -9.79
N SER A 236 -7.24 5.85 -10.27
CA SER A 236 -6.85 5.24 -11.53
C SER A 236 -5.50 4.54 -11.38
N ALA A 237 -5.34 3.43 -12.09
CA ALA A 237 -4.10 2.68 -12.11
C ALA A 237 -3.82 2.20 -13.53
N ARG A 238 -2.55 2.22 -13.92
CA ARG A 238 -2.09 1.68 -15.20
C ARG A 238 -0.75 0.96 -15.05
N PRO A 239 -0.50 -0.09 -15.84
CA PRO A 239 0.80 -0.73 -15.86
C PRO A 239 1.87 0.22 -16.44
N VAL A 240 3.07 0.15 -15.88
CA VAL A 240 4.30 0.81 -16.35
C VAL A 240 5.38 -0.26 -16.49
N LYS A 241 5.81 -0.49 -17.73
CA LYS A 241 6.82 -1.51 -18.02
C LYS A 241 8.21 -0.92 -17.84
N PHE A 242 9.11 -1.71 -17.26
CA PHE A 242 10.53 -1.40 -17.32
C PHE A 242 11.04 -1.75 -18.72
N PRO A 243 11.76 -0.85 -19.40
CA PRO A 243 12.38 -1.20 -20.66
C PRO A 243 13.46 -2.28 -20.41
N PRO A 244 13.75 -3.15 -21.39
CA PRO A 244 14.84 -4.11 -21.26
C PRO A 244 16.18 -3.40 -21.07
N THR A 245 16.93 -3.79 -20.05
CA THR A 245 18.22 -3.19 -19.68
C THR A 245 19.37 -4.18 -19.80
N ARG A 246 20.59 -3.67 -19.96
CA ARG A 246 21.84 -4.43 -20.01
C ARG A 246 22.89 -3.69 -19.16
N PRO A 247 23.22 -4.18 -17.96
CA PRO A 247 22.70 -5.39 -17.31
C PRO A 247 21.20 -5.31 -16.98
N GLU A 248 20.54 -6.47 -16.97
CA GLU A 248 19.11 -6.60 -16.61
C GLU A 248 18.90 -6.12 -15.17
N LEU A 249 17.81 -5.38 -14.94
CA LEU A 249 17.41 -4.92 -13.61
C LEU A 249 16.61 -5.97 -12.85
N CYS A 250 16.94 -6.15 -11.58
CA CYS A 250 16.20 -6.97 -10.62
C CYS A 250 15.85 -6.14 -9.38
N PHE A 251 14.71 -6.46 -8.76
CA PHE A 251 14.36 -5.94 -7.45
C PHE A 251 14.69 -6.99 -6.39
N VAL A 252 15.55 -6.59 -5.45
CA VAL A 252 15.85 -7.38 -4.25
C VAL A 252 15.15 -6.69 -3.09
N ILE A 253 14.46 -7.48 -2.27
CA ILE A 253 13.73 -7.02 -1.10
C ILE A 253 14.41 -7.64 0.11
N ALA A 254 14.84 -6.81 1.06
CA ALA A 254 15.52 -7.28 2.26
C ALA A 254 14.74 -6.87 3.51
N GLN A 255 14.54 -7.80 4.44
CA GLN A 255 13.87 -7.52 5.71
C GLN A 255 14.85 -6.95 6.73
N SER A 256 14.45 -5.91 7.46
CA SER A 256 15.20 -5.45 8.64
C SER A 256 15.01 -6.36 9.85
N PHE A 257 13.94 -7.15 9.88
CA PHE A 257 13.41 -7.84 11.06
C PHE A 257 13.04 -6.92 12.24
N VAL A 258 12.97 -5.60 12.00
CA VAL A 258 12.38 -4.63 12.93
C VAL A 258 10.91 -4.48 12.59
N THR A 259 10.04 -4.82 13.52
CA THR A 259 8.59 -4.75 13.31
C THR A 259 8.11 -3.30 13.28
N SER A 260 7.61 -2.85 12.12
CA SER A 260 6.89 -1.56 12.01
C SER A 260 5.44 -1.73 12.49
N ASN A 261 5.19 -1.52 13.78
CA ASN A 261 3.85 -1.64 14.36
C ASN A 261 3.04 -0.35 14.20
N LYS A 262 2.41 -0.20 13.03
CA LYS A 262 1.62 1.00 12.67
C LYS A 262 0.50 1.35 13.66
N HIS A 263 -0.06 0.35 14.35
CA HIS A 263 -1.13 0.57 15.31
C HIS A 263 -0.59 1.14 16.63
N VAL A 264 0.45 0.50 17.19
CA VAL A 264 1.00 0.89 18.50
C VAL A 264 1.80 2.18 18.42
N THR A 265 2.67 2.32 17.42
CA THR A 265 3.49 3.54 17.26
C THR A 265 2.81 4.62 16.42
N GLY A 266 1.61 4.34 15.89
CA GLY A 266 0.81 5.27 15.11
C GLY A 266 0.81 6.71 15.66
N PRO A 267 0.52 6.93 16.96
CA PRO A 267 0.44 8.27 17.54
C PRO A 267 1.71 9.13 17.47
N ILE A 268 2.88 8.51 17.35
CA ILE A 268 4.18 9.21 17.28
C ILE A 268 4.86 9.08 15.91
N HIS A 269 4.39 8.15 15.07
CA HIS A 269 4.94 7.86 13.75
C HIS A 269 3.87 8.13 12.67
N TYR A 270 3.22 7.07 12.15
CA TYR A 270 2.37 7.14 10.96
C TYR A 270 1.23 8.17 11.06
N ASN A 271 0.44 8.14 12.13
CA ASN A 271 -0.70 9.06 12.29
C ASN A 271 -0.23 10.50 12.55
N LEU A 272 0.89 10.68 13.27
CA LEU A 272 1.50 11.99 13.44
C LEU A 272 1.87 12.59 12.07
N ARG A 273 2.46 11.79 11.18
CA ARG A 273 2.82 12.24 9.82
C ARG A 273 1.60 12.65 8.99
N VAL A 274 0.48 11.94 9.11
CA VAL A 274 -0.79 12.32 8.47
C VAL A 274 -1.27 13.68 8.98
N VAL A 275 -1.23 13.93 10.30
CA VAL A 275 -1.59 15.24 10.87
C VAL A 275 -0.62 16.33 10.42
N GLU A 276 0.68 16.09 10.44
CA GLU A 276 1.68 17.08 10.04
C GLU A 276 1.49 17.54 8.58
N VAL A 277 1.18 16.63 7.65
CA VAL A 277 0.93 17.03 6.25
C VAL A 277 -0.40 17.75 6.07
N SER A 278 -1.46 17.36 6.79
CA SER A 278 -2.75 18.08 6.74
C SER A 278 -2.63 19.46 7.37
N PHE A 279 -1.92 19.61 8.47
CA PHE A 279 -1.58 20.92 9.04
C PHE A 279 -0.76 21.76 8.06
N ALA A 280 0.23 21.17 7.39
CA ALA A 280 1.01 21.90 6.39
C ALA A 280 0.13 22.38 5.23
N ALA A 281 -0.81 21.57 4.74
CA ALA A 281 -1.76 21.96 3.70
C ALA A 281 -2.66 23.12 4.14
N ALA A 282 -3.26 23.02 5.32
CA ALA A 282 -4.11 24.08 5.87
C ALA A 282 -3.33 25.38 6.11
N TYR A 283 -2.12 25.28 6.68
CA TYR A 283 -1.28 26.42 6.99
C TYR A 283 -0.82 27.13 5.71
N LEU A 284 -0.29 26.39 4.73
CA LEU A 284 0.13 26.95 3.45
C LEU A 284 -1.04 27.60 2.72
N HIS A 285 -2.22 26.97 2.73
CA HIS A 285 -3.44 27.58 2.17
C HIS A 285 -3.77 28.91 2.84
N ALA A 286 -3.80 28.97 4.17
CA ALA A 286 -4.15 30.16 4.93
C ALA A 286 -3.18 31.33 4.70
N VAL A 287 -1.90 31.05 4.44
CA VAL A 287 -0.87 32.08 4.23
C VAL A 287 -0.76 32.52 2.77
N LEU A 288 -0.88 31.59 1.82
CA LEU A 288 -0.52 31.84 0.41
C LEU A 288 -1.70 32.11 -0.51
N ASN A 289 -2.93 31.80 -0.10
CA ASN A 289 -4.12 32.06 -0.90
C ASN A 289 -4.87 33.31 -0.41
N PRO A 290 -5.72 33.92 -1.27
CA PRO A 290 -6.49 35.09 -0.87
C PRO A 290 -7.32 34.85 0.41
N PRO A 291 -7.37 35.81 1.34
CA PRO A 291 -8.17 35.69 2.55
C PRO A 291 -9.64 35.37 2.24
N GLY A 292 -10.24 34.48 3.04
CA GLY A 292 -11.63 34.05 2.87
C GLY A 292 -11.85 32.92 1.85
N THR A 293 -10.80 32.47 1.15
CA THR A 293 -10.85 31.22 0.40
C THR A 293 -10.86 30.02 1.35
N GLN A 294 -11.40 28.89 0.88
CA GLN A 294 -11.45 27.65 1.63
C GLN A 294 -10.72 26.56 0.87
N LEU A 295 -10.01 25.71 1.61
CA LEU A 295 -9.44 24.49 1.06
C LEU A 295 -10.57 23.47 0.88
N PRO A 296 -10.85 22.99 -0.36
CA PRO A 296 -11.94 22.04 -0.59
C PRO A 296 -11.74 20.74 0.17
N GLU A 297 -12.85 20.08 0.53
CA GLU A 297 -12.80 18.74 1.10
C GLU A 297 -12.36 17.73 0.03
N ASP A 298 -11.43 16.84 0.38
CA ASP A 298 -10.90 15.82 -0.51
C ASP A 298 -10.85 14.42 0.14
N ALA A 299 -10.35 13.44 -0.62
CA ALA A 299 -10.28 12.04 -0.19
C ALA A 299 -9.18 11.75 0.85
N GLY A 300 -8.42 12.77 1.28
CA GLY A 300 -7.40 12.64 2.32
C GLY A 300 -7.99 12.17 3.66
N PRO A 301 -7.20 11.52 4.54
CA PRO A 301 -7.72 10.94 5.78
C PRO A 301 -8.42 11.94 6.73
N LEU A 302 -8.05 13.22 6.65
CA LEU A 302 -8.60 14.32 7.45
C LEU A 302 -9.42 15.31 6.60
N GLY A 303 -9.86 14.88 5.41
CA GLY A 303 -10.67 15.68 4.49
C GLY A 303 -9.91 16.80 3.78
N ILE A 304 -8.59 16.93 3.99
CA ILE A 304 -7.73 17.84 3.24
C ILE A 304 -6.37 17.20 2.97
N SER A 305 -5.72 17.62 1.89
CA SER A 305 -4.40 17.13 1.48
C SER A 305 -3.51 18.25 0.93
N LEU A 306 -2.20 17.95 0.82
CA LEU A 306 -1.26 18.84 0.15
C LEU A 306 -1.53 18.97 -1.35
N GLN A 307 -2.11 17.95 -1.98
CA GLN A 307 -2.58 18.08 -3.37
C GLN A 307 -3.78 19.03 -3.44
N GLY A 308 -4.75 18.95 -2.52
CA GLY A 308 -5.86 19.90 -2.49
C GLY A 308 -5.37 21.34 -2.37
N PHE A 309 -4.30 21.56 -1.57
CA PHE A 309 -3.63 22.85 -1.50
C PHE A 309 -2.93 23.22 -2.82
N HIS A 310 -2.20 22.28 -3.43
CA HIS A 310 -1.56 22.44 -4.74
C HIS A 310 -2.56 23.00 -5.76
N ASP A 311 -3.69 22.32 -5.97
CA ASP A 311 -4.67 22.73 -6.97
C ASP A 311 -5.27 24.11 -6.64
N THR A 312 -5.59 24.36 -5.37
CA THR A 312 -6.15 25.63 -4.90
C THR A 312 -5.15 26.78 -5.08
N PHE A 313 -3.87 26.54 -4.81
CA PHE A 313 -2.81 27.53 -4.94
C PHE A 313 -2.65 27.99 -6.39
N PHE A 314 -2.57 27.08 -7.35
CA PHE A 314 -2.44 27.44 -8.77
C PHE A 314 -3.75 27.98 -9.35
N TYR A 315 -4.91 27.57 -8.84
CA TYR A 315 -6.19 28.17 -9.21
C TYR A 315 -6.26 29.67 -8.86
N HIS A 316 -5.83 30.05 -7.65
CA HIS A 316 -5.92 31.45 -7.21
C HIS A 316 -4.74 32.33 -7.61
N ASN A 317 -3.53 31.78 -7.66
CA ASN A 317 -2.31 32.54 -7.92
C ASN A 317 -1.86 32.50 -9.39
N GLY A 318 -2.56 31.75 -10.26
CA GLY A 318 -2.32 31.70 -11.71
C GLY A 318 -2.89 32.88 -12.50
N GLY A 319 -2.94 34.09 -11.92
CA GLY A 319 -3.77 35.23 -12.32
C GLY A 319 -3.85 35.57 -13.83
N SER A 320 -5.05 36.00 -14.26
CA SER A 320 -5.46 36.89 -15.38
C SER A 320 -4.78 36.92 -16.76
N ASP A 321 -3.61 36.33 -16.97
CA ASP A 321 -2.85 36.27 -18.25
C ASP A 321 -2.84 34.85 -18.85
N TYR A 322 -3.84 34.04 -18.50
CA TYR A 322 -3.98 32.65 -18.98
C TYR A 322 -4.26 32.52 -20.49
N ALA A 323 -4.43 33.63 -21.20
CA ALA A 323 -4.45 33.65 -22.66
C ALA A 323 -3.03 33.64 -23.28
N ALA A 324 -1.96 33.87 -22.50
CA ALA A 324 -0.59 34.01 -23.01
C ALA A 324 0.49 33.17 -22.28
N ALA A 325 0.22 32.60 -21.10
CA ALA A 325 1.16 31.74 -20.40
C ALA A 325 1.00 30.26 -20.83
N LYS A 326 2.11 29.62 -21.25
CA LYS A 326 2.17 28.14 -21.36
C LYS A 326 1.70 27.56 -20.02
N SER A 327 0.70 26.67 -20.04
CA SER A 327 0.30 25.91 -18.86
C SER A 327 1.54 25.24 -18.26
N LEU A 328 1.85 25.54 -16.99
CA LEU A 328 2.95 24.89 -16.28
C LEU A 328 2.72 23.37 -16.30
N THR A 329 3.79 22.62 -16.49
CA THR A 329 3.78 21.18 -16.28
C THR A 329 3.66 20.88 -14.79
N LYS A 330 3.13 19.69 -14.44
CA LYS A 330 3.05 19.26 -13.04
C LYS A 330 4.40 19.23 -12.33
N GLU A 331 5.49 18.97 -13.05
CA GLU A 331 6.85 19.05 -12.51
C GLU A 331 7.24 20.50 -12.14
N GLU A 332 6.93 21.48 -13.00
CA GLU A 332 7.19 22.90 -12.72
C GLU A 332 6.33 23.40 -11.55
N GLU A 333 5.08 22.98 -11.46
CA GLU A 333 4.19 23.30 -10.34
C GLU A 333 4.79 22.78 -9.01
N LEU A 334 5.23 21.51 -8.97
CA LEU A 334 5.86 20.94 -7.78
C LEU A 334 7.16 21.65 -7.39
N ARG A 335 8.01 22.01 -8.36
CA ARG A 335 9.22 22.80 -8.08
C ARG A 335 8.87 24.16 -7.47
N ARG A 336 7.83 24.83 -7.97
CA ARG A 336 7.37 26.09 -7.39
C ARG A 336 6.83 25.89 -5.97
N LEU A 337 6.08 24.82 -5.72
CA LEU A 337 5.57 24.48 -4.38
C LEU A 337 6.70 24.23 -3.37
N VAL A 338 7.78 23.58 -3.79
CA VAL A 338 8.98 23.40 -2.97
C VAL A 338 9.57 24.76 -2.55
N GLU A 339 9.71 25.71 -3.48
CA GLU A 339 10.27 27.03 -3.16
C GLU A 339 9.37 27.85 -2.24
N VAL A 340 8.06 27.96 -2.53
CA VAL A 340 7.14 28.71 -1.65
C VAL A 340 7.02 28.06 -0.28
N THR A 341 7.16 26.73 -0.18
CA THR A 341 7.23 26.03 1.11
C THR A 341 8.45 26.46 1.91
N LYS A 342 9.61 26.67 1.26
CA LYS A 342 10.81 27.18 1.93
C LYS A 342 10.67 28.63 2.39
N GLU A 343 10.04 29.45 1.60
CA GLU A 343 9.79 30.85 1.93
C GLU A 343 8.75 31.00 3.07
N THR A 344 7.76 30.11 3.12
CA THR A 344 6.61 30.22 4.04
C THR A 344 6.81 29.49 5.36
N LEU A 345 7.27 28.24 5.29
CA LEU A 345 7.46 27.40 6.47
C LEU A 345 8.93 27.48 6.91
N THR A 346 9.27 28.50 7.68
CA THR A 346 10.65 28.84 8.07
C THR A 346 11.10 28.19 9.39
N ARG A 347 10.20 27.62 10.19
CA ARG A 347 10.56 27.02 11.49
C ARG A 347 10.97 25.57 11.33
N GLU A 348 12.27 25.31 11.37
CA GLU A 348 12.83 23.96 11.21
C GLU A 348 12.66 23.08 12.45
N ASP A 349 12.47 23.66 13.64
CA ASP A 349 12.18 22.91 14.86
C ASP A 349 10.68 22.54 15.00
N GLY A 350 9.86 22.89 14.00
CA GLY A 350 8.41 22.63 13.98
C GLY A 350 7.59 23.77 14.58
N TYR A 351 6.28 23.56 14.68
CA TYR A 351 5.29 24.54 15.11
C TYR A 351 4.47 24.00 16.28
N THR A 352 4.07 24.84 17.23
CA THR A 352 3.14 24.44 18.30
C THR A 352 1.68 24.45 17.83
N ARG A 353 0.77 23.87 18.61
CA ARG A 353 -0.67 23.93 18.33
C ARG A 353 -1.18 25.37 18.29
N GLU A 354 -0.71 26.22 19.20
CA GLU A 354 -1.09 27.62 19.32
C GLU A 354 -0.67 28.41 18.08
N GLU A 355 0.53 28.16 17.56
CA GLU A 355 1.06 28.83 16.38
C GLU A 355 0.27 28.45 15.13
N ILE A 356 -0.08 27.17 14.98
CA ILE A 356 -0.90 26.68 13.88
C ILE A 356 -2.32 27.24 13.99
N ALA A 357 -2.94 27.12 15.17
CA ALA A 357 -4.30 27.59 15.43
C ALA A 357 -4.45 29.10 15.17
N ALA A 358 -3.45 29.90 15.55
CA ALA A 358 -3.43 31.34 15.29
C ALA A 358 -3.44 31.67 13.78
N VAL A 359 -2.66 30.94 12.97
CA VAL A 359 -2.63 31.12 11.51
C VAL A 359 -3.94 30.67 10.86
N LEU A 360 -4.52 29.57 11.36
CA LEU A 360 -5.80 29.06 10.88
C LEU A 360 -7.02 29.81 11.43
N GLN A 361 -6.82 30.84 12.27
CA GLN A 361 -7.87 31.64 12.90
C GLN A 361 -8.92 30.80 13.64
N MET A 362 -8.45 29.79 14.40
CA MET A 362 -9.30 28.95 15.24
C MET A 362 -8.67 28.74 16.62
N SER A 363 -9.44 28.21 17.55
CA SER A 363 -8.95 27.83 18.88
C SER A 363 -8.18 26.49 18.82
N VAL A 364 -7.29 26.25 19.79
CA VAL A 364 -6.59 24.95 19.91
C VAL A 364 -7.58 23.78 20.05
N PRO A 365 -8.65 23.85 20.87
CA PRO A 365 -9.64 22.77 20.93
C PRO A 365 -10.33 22.48 19.59
N GLU A 366 -10.64 23.50 18.78
CA GLU A 366 -11.21 23.31 17.44
C GLU A 366 -10.21 22.65 16.49
N LEU A 367 -8.93 23.04 16.56
CA LEU A 367 -7.85 22.42 15.80
C LEU A 367 -7.71 20.93 16.13
N GLU A 368 -7.67 20.59 17.43
CA GLU A 368 -7.57 19.22 17.92
C GLU A 368 -8.81 18.40 17.52
N GLN A 369 -9.99 18.98 17.66
CA GLN A 369 -11.24 18.31 17.27
C GLN A 369 -11.24 17.99 15.77
N ARG A 370 -10.74 18.91 14.94
CA ARG A 370 -10.74 18.74 13.48
C ARG A 370 -9.69 17.73 12.99
N PHE A 371 -8.48 17.80 13.51
CA PHE A 371 -7.34 17.07 12.93
C PHE A 371 -6.84 15.89 13.77
N MET A 372 -7.23 15.82 15.04
CA MET A 372 -6.68 14.85 15.99
C MET A 372 -7.75 14.01 16.70
N ALA A 373 -9.04 14.37 16.64
CA ALA A 373 -10.10 13.58 17.30
C ALA A 373 -10.29 12.19 16.66
N ARG A 374 -10.01 12.06 15.36
CA ARG A 374 -10.20 10.80 14.62
C ARG A 374 -9.21 9.72 15.06
N PHE A 375 -8.03 10.11 15.56
CA PHE A 375 -7.02 9.15 16.01
C PHE A 375 -5.98 9.78 16.94
N PRO A 376 -5.45 9.02 17.91
CA PRO A 376 -4.49 9.54 18.88
C PRO A 376 -3.20 10.01 18.18
N VAL A 377 -2.74 11.21 18.54
CA VAL A 377 -1.47 11.81 18.11
C VAL A 377 -0.76 12.43 19.31
N ARG A 378 0.55 12.20 19.42
CA ARG A 378 1.38 12.69 20.53
C ARG A 378 2.60 13.43 19.97
N ALA A 379 2.55 14.75 20.06
CA ALA A 379 3.65 15.63 19.74
C ALA A 379 3.45 16.99 20.44
N ASP A 380 4.56 17.63 20.81
CA ASP A 380 4.57 19.01 21.31
C ASP A 380 4.76 20.01 20.16
N ARG A 381 5.45 19.59 19.10
CA ARG A 381 5.73 20.36 17.89
C ARG A 381 5.49 19.53 16.64
N PHE A 382 5.06 20.19 15.57
CA PHE A 382 4.73 19.58 14.28
C PHE A 382 5.67 20.12 13.19
N LYS A 383 6.44 19.25 12.53
CA LYS A 383 7.45 19.62 11.53
C LYS A 383 6.86 19.84 10.14
N LEU A 384 5.94 20.80 10.03
CA LEU A 384 5.16 21.08 8.82
C LEU A 384 6.07 21.27 7.59
N ARG A 385 7.15 22.03 7.77
CA ARG A 385 8.15 22.35 6.75
C ARG A 385 8.69 21.08 6.09
N GLN A 386 9.29 20.20 6.88
CA GLN A 386 9.97 19.03 6.39
C GLN A 386 8.98 18.05 5.75
N ARG A 387 7.76 17.94 6.30
CA ARG A 387 6.77 17.01 5.79
C ARG A 387 6.24 17.46 4.44
N ALA A 388 5.95 18.75 4.27
CA ALA A 388 5.56 19.32 2.98
C ALA A 388 6.68 19.21 1.94
N LEU A 389 7.93 19.53 2.32
CA LEU A 389 9.08 19.38 1.43
C LEU A 389 9.29 17.94 0.98
N HIS A 390 9.20 16.98 1.90
CA HIS A 390 9.25 15.56 1.56
C HIS A 390 8.17 15.24 0.52
N VAL A 391 6.90 15.56 0.81
CA VAL A 391 5.77 15.21 -0.06
C VAL A 391 5.91 15.81 -1.46
N PHE A 392 6.20 17.10 -1.59
CA PHE A 392 6.32 17.73 -2.91
C PHE A 392 7.54 17.24 -3.69
N THR A 393 8.68 17.06 -3.03
CA THR A 393 9.88 16.54 -3.71
C THR A 393 9.73 15.07 -4.09
N GLU A 394 9.03 14.29 -3.28
CA GLU A 394 8.77 12.88 -3.56
C GLU A 394 7.76 12.70 -4.70
N ALA A 395 6.69 13.50 -4.73
CA ALA A 395 5.77 13.55 -5.86
C ALA A 395 6.49 13.93 -7.16
N LEU A 396 7.44 14.87 -7.09
CA LEU A 396 8.28 15.24 -8.24
C LEU A 396 9.15 14.08 -8.69
N ARG A 397 9.80 13.36 -7.76
CA ARG A 397 10.60 12.18 -8.08
C ARG A 397 9.80 11.08 -8.76
N VAL A 398 8.53 10.87 -8.38
CA VAL A 398 7.64 9.92 -9.08
C VAL A 398 7.44 10.30 -10.53
N LEU A 399 7.19 11.58 -10.83
CA LEU A 399 7.03 12.07 -12.20
C LEU A 399 8.34 11.96 -12.99
N GLU A 400 9.46 12.33 -12.38
CA GLU A 400 10.78 12.21 -13.03
C GLU A 400 11.12 10.74 -13.34
N PHE A 401 10.84 9.83 -12.41
CA PHE A 401 11.07 8.39 -12.58
C PHE A 401 10.19 7.82 -13.71
N LEU A 402 8.91 8.22 -13.73
CA LEU A 402 7.98 7.82 -14.79
C LEU A 402 8.43 8.36 -16.16
N THR A 403 8.79 9.64 -16.22
CA THR A 403 9.35 10.26 -17.42
C THR A 403 10.59 9.52 -17.91
N LEU A 404 11.48 9.07 -17.01
CA LEU A 404 12.63 8.25 -17.39
C LEU A 404 12.21 6.90 -17.98
N LEU A 405 11.26 6.19 -17.35
CA LEU A 405 10.79 4.89 -17.85
C LEU A 405 10.09 4.98 -19.21
N GLU A 406 9.40 6.08 -19.48
CA GLU A 406 8.63 6.28 -20.71
C GLU A 406 9.46 6.87 -21.86
N ARG A 407 10.72 7.26 -21.61
CA ARG A 407 11.65 7.63 -22.68
C ARG A 407 12.01 6.40 -23.52
N PRO A 408 11.99 6.50 -24.85
CA PRO A 408 12.49 5.44 -25.71
C PRO A 408 13.97 5.19 -25.44
N LEU A 409 14.33 4.01 -24.95
CA LEU A 409 15.71 3.56 -25.02
C LEU A 409 16.04 3.32 -26.50
N HIS A 410 17.18 3.85 -26.97
CA HIS A 410 17.66 3.56 -28.32
C HIS A 410 17.78 2.05 -28.50
N THR A 411 16.97 1.48 -29.41
CA THR A 411 16.97 0.06 -29.71
C THR A 411 18.36 -0.36 -30.18
N GLY A 412 19.00 -1.28 -29.44
CA GLY A 412 20.36 -1.73 -29.72
C GLY A 412 21.45 -1.16 -28.79
N ALA A 413 21.10 -0.37 -27.78
CA ALA A 413 22.05 0.00 -26.72
C ALA A 413 22.63 -1.28 -26.08
N THR A 414 23.94 -1.47 -26.22
CA THR A 414 24.66 -2.63 -25.67
C THR A 414 24.85 -2.52 -24.16
N ASP A 415 24.76 -1.30 -23.62
CA ASP A 415 24.93 -0.96 -22.21
C ASP A 415 23.90 0.12 -21.82
N THR A 416 23.12 -0.14 -20.78
CA THR A 416 22.13 0.77 -20.19
C THR A 416 22.49 1.11 -18.74
N THR A 417 23.74 0.96 -18.34
CA THR A 417 24.21 1.22 -16.96
C THR A 417 23.88 2.65 -16.51
N GLN A 418 24.07 3.66 -17.37
CA GLN A 418 23.73 5.05 -17.04
C GLN A 418 22.23 5.21 -16.75
N PHE A 419 21.36 4.62 -17.59
CA PHE A 419 19.92 4.64 -17.37
C PHE A 419 19.54 3.98 -16.03
N ASN A 420 20.13 2.82 -15.74
CA ASN A 420 19.94 2.12 -14.46
C ASN A 420 20.41 2.97 -13.27
N GLN A 421 21.52 3.69 -13.40
CA GLN A 421 22.04 4.62 -12.40
C GLN A 421 21.15 5.84 -12.20
N GLU A 422 20.53 6.38 -13.27
CA GLU A 422 19.60 7.50 -13.18
C GLU A 422 18.32 7.12 -12.40
N LEU A 423 17.73 5.95 -12.69
CA LEU A 423 16.64 5.39 -11.89
C LEU A 423 17.09 5.17 -10.44
N GLY A 424 18.29 4.62 -10.26
CA GLY A 424 18.85 4.36 -8.94
C GLY A 424 19.07 5.63 -8.11
N ARG A 425 19.52 6.72 -8.74
CA ARG A 425 19.71 8.03 -8.09
C ARG A 425 18.40 8.54 -7.49
N LEU A 426 17.30 8.51 -8.26
CA LEU A 426 15.98 8.96 -7.77
C LEU A 426 15.52 8.15 -6.55
N MET A 427 15.70 6.83 -6.57
CA MET A 427 15.35 5.98 -5.42
C MET A 427 16.24 6.24 -4.19
N ASN A 428 17.52 6.55 -4.38
CA ASN A 428 18.41 6.93 -3.28
C ASN A 428 18.01 8.30 -2.68
N GLU A 429 17.61 9.26 -3.52
CA GLU A 429 17.08 10.55 -3.06
C GLU A 429 15.77 10.40 -2.29
N THR A 430 14.92 9.44 -2.64
CA THR A 430 13.79 9.05 -1.81
C THR A 430 14.25 8.54 -0.44
N GLN A 431 15.26 7.65 -0.37
CA GLN A 431 15.77 7.17 0.93
C GLN A 431 16.27 8.31 1.80
N ASP A 432 17.05 9.22 1.23
CA ASP A 432 17.58 10.38 1.98
C ASP A 432 16.44 11.29 2.46
N SER A 433 15.44 11.54 1.61
CA SER A 433 14.24 12.30 1.99
C SER A 433 13.42 11.60 3.08
N CYS A 434 13.23 10.28 3.00
CA CYS A 434 12.55 9.49 4.04
C CYS A 434 13.30 9.52 5.37
N ARG A 435 14.64 9.43 5.34
CA ARG A 435 15.48 9.45 6.55
C ARG A 435 15.54 10.84 7.17
N ASP A 436 15.84 11.86 6.38
CA ASP A 436 16.25 13.17 6.88
C ASP A 436 15.08 14.16 6.97
N LEU A 437 14.16 14.17 5.98
CA LEU A 437 13.00 15.07 5.98
C LEU A 437 11.76 14.42 6.62
N TYR A 438 11.48 13.15 6.31
CA TYR A 438 10.29 12.48 6.85
C TYR A 438 10.54 11.78 8.18
N GLU A 439 11.80 11.52 8.54
CA GLU A 439 12.18 10.83 9.76
C GLU A 439 11.41 9.51 9.94
N CYS A 440 11.34 8.73 8.86
CA CYS A 440 10.72 7.40 8.83
C CYS A 440 11.68 6.26 8.47
N SER A 441 13.00 6.51 8.39
CA SER A 441 14.00 5.43 8.36
C SER A 441 14.29 4.88 9.77
N CYS A 442 15.21 3.92 9.86
CA CYS A 442 15.82 3.47 11.11
C CYS A 442 17.26 2.98 10.84
N PRO A 443 18.11 2.84 11.89
CA PRO A 443 19.51 2.44 11.72
C PRO A 443 19.68 1.13 10.94
N GLU A 444 18.78 0.19 11.13
CA GLU A 444 18.75 -1.11 10.46
C GLU A 444 18.54 -0.98 8.95
N LEU A 445 17.55 -0.18 8.54
CA LEU A 445 17.29 0.08 7.12
C LEU A 445 18.44 0.86 6.48
N ASP A 446 19.02 1.82 7.21
CA ASP A 446 20.16 2.58 6.74
C ASP A 446 21.40 1.69 6.54
N ASP A 447 21.63 0.72 7.44
CA ASP A 447 22.73 -0.24 7.32
C ASP A 447 22.52 -1.22 6.16
N ILE A 448 21.31 -1.77 6.01
CA ILE A 448 20.94 -2.61 4.87
C ILE A 448 21.13 -1.85 3.55
N CYS A 449 20.72 -0.58 3.49
CA CYS A 449 20.89 0.24 2.30
C CYS A 449 22.37 0.50 1.98
N ARG A 450 23.19 0.76 3.01
CA ARG A 450 24.64 0.94 2.89
C ARG A 450 25.31 -0.33 2.35
N ILE A 451 25.01 -1.49 2.94
CA ILE A 451 25.57 -2.79 2.56
C ILE A 451 25.20 -3.13 1.12
N SER A 452 23.92 -3.01 0.76
CA SER A 452 23.41 -3.35 -0.56
C SER A 452 24.05 -2.50 -1.67
N ARG A 453 24.16 -1.18 -1.46
CA ARG A 453 24.86 -0.30 -2.40
C ARG A 453 26.36 -0.63 -2.50
N GLY A 454 27.01 -0.90 -1.36
CA GLY A 454 28.41 -1.33 -1.33
C GLY A 454 28.69 -2.63 -2.09
N ALA A 455 27.69 -3.51 -2.20
CA ALA A 455 27.77 -4.78 -2.92
C ALA A 455 27.38 -4.70 -4.41
N GLY A 456 26.97 -3.53 -4.90
CA GLY A 456 26.70 -3.29 -6.33
C GLY A 456 25.25 -2.97 -6.69
N ALA A 457 24.37 -2.71 -5.72
CA ALA A 457 23.04 -2.17 -6.01
C ALA A 457 23.14 -0.73 -6.55
N TYR A 458 22.38 -0.41 -7.61
CA TYR A 458 22.23 0.97 -8.10
C TYR A 458 21.52 1.86 -7.07
N SER A 459 20.57 1.29 -6.34
CA SER A 459 19.87 2.00 -5.28
C SER A 459 19.44 1.10 -4.14
N SER A 460 19.13 1.74 -3.02
CA SER A 460 18.57 1.09 -1.84
C SER A 460 17.78 2.09 -1.04
N ARG A 461 16.53 1.74 -0.73
CA ARG A 461 15.63 2.53 0.10
C ARG A 461 14.73 1.65 0.95
N LEU A 462 14.19 2.17 2.04
CA LEU A 462 13.07 1.56 2.75
C LEU A 462 11.86 1.39 1.83
N THR A 463 10.89 0.55 2.16
CA THR A 463 9.60 0.48 1.47
C THR A 463 8.45 0.29 2.46
N GLY A 464 7.31 0.90 2.16
CA GLY A 464 6.19 0.96 3.10
C GLY A 464 6.43 2.02 4.17
N ALA A 465 5.76 1.89 5.32
CA ALA A 465 5.73 2.96 6.31
C ALA A 465 7.08 3.30 6.95
N GLY A 466 8.11 2.45 6.84
CA GLY A 466 9.37 2.65 7.52
C GLY A 466 9.29 2.41 9.04
N TRP A 467 10.23 2.99 9.79
CA TRP A 467 10.52 2.68 11.20
C TRP A 467 10.74 1.17 11.43
N GLY A 468 11.44 0.53 10.49
CA GLY A 468 11.55 -0.92 10.36
C GLY A 468 10.87 -1.43 9.07
N GLY A 469 10.55 -2.71 9.03
CA GLY A 469 9.99 -3.36 7.84
C GLY A 469 11.05 -3.77 6.84
N CYS A 470 10.84 -3.49 5.56
CA CYS A 470 11.72 -3.91 4.47
C CYS A 470 12.37 -2.74 3.75
N SER A 471 13.42 -3.05 3.01
CA SER A 471 14.00 -2.23 1.96
C SER A 471 13.85 -2.86 0.59
N VAL A 472 13.87 -2.02 -0.44
CA VAL A 472 13.89 -2.42 -1.84
C VAL A 472 15.17 -1.90 -2.50
N HIS A 473 15.79 -2.76 -3.31
CA HIS A 473 17.08 -2.51 -3.94
C HIS A 473 16.95 -2.74 -5.44
N LEU A 474 17.41 -1.77 -6.22
CA LEU A 474 17.55 -1.91 -7.67
C LEU A 474 18.94 -2.48 -7.96
N VAL A 475 19.02 -3.73 -8.40
CA VAL A 475 20.27 -4.49 -8.52
C VAL A 475 20.44 -5.01 -9.95
N PRO A 476 21.62 -4.89 -10.57
CA PRO A 476 21.86 -5.58 -11.83
C PRO A 476 21.87 -7.11 -11.60
N ALA A 477 21.30 -7.87 -12.53
CA ALA A 477 21.06 -9.31 -12.35
C ALA A 477 22.31 -10.10 -11.98
N ASP A 478 23.48 -9.72 -12.51
CA ASP A 478 24.79 -10.33 -12.24
C ASP A 478 25.37 -9.97 -10.85
N LYS A 479 24.77 -9.03 -10.11
CA LYS A 479 25.17 -8.65 -8.74
C LYS A 479 24.19 -9.08 -7.66
N VAL A 480 23.05 -9.69 -8.01
CA VAL A 480 22.05 -10.16 -7.04
C VAL A 480 22.68 -11.07 -5.98
N GLN A 481 23.51 -12.03 -6.40
CA GLN A 481 24.16 -12.96 -5.48
C GLN A 481 25.16 -12.25 -4.54
N ALA A 482 25.94 -11.29 -5.07
CA ALA A 482 26.87 -10.51 -4.26
C ALA A 482 26.16 -9.66 -3.20
N VAL A 483 25.01 -9.06 -3.54
CA VAL A 483 24.18 -8.32 -2.59
C VAL A 483 23.63 -9.24 -1.50
N LYS A 484 23.12 -10.43 -1.86
CA LYS A 484 22.61 -11.41 -0.89
C LYS A 484 23.70 -11.86 0.08
N GLU A 485 24.88 -12.21 -0.42
CA GLU A 485 26.02 -12.63 0.41
C GLU A 485 26.50 -11.52 1.34
N ALA A 486 26.55 -10.27 0.85
CA ALA A 486 26.93 -9.14 1.65
C ALA A 486 25.93 -8.88 2.80
N LEU A 487 24.63 -8.96 2.53
CA LEU A 487 23.59 -8.83 3.56
C LEU A 487 23.66 -9.96 4.58
N GLU A 488 23.84 -11.20 4.13
CA GLU A 488 24.00 -12.36 5.00
C GLU A 488 25.19 -12.15 5.95
N GLN A 489 26.37 -11.85 5.41
CA GLN A 489 27.60 -11.74 6.20
C GLN A 489 27.64 -10.50 7.11
N GLN A 490 27.14 -9.37 6.64
CA GLN A 490 27.33 -8.08 7.33
C GLN A 490 26.14 -7.67 8.18
N TYR A 491 24.94 -8.17 7.91
CA TYR A 491 23.72 -7.81 8.63
C TYR A 491 23.11 -9.02 9.34
N TYR A 492 22.67 -10.06 8.61
CA TYR A 492 21.91 -11.16 9.18
C TYR A 492 22.73 -12.11 10.06
N ALA A 493 24.02 -12.30 9.79
CA ALA A 493 24.91 -13.15 10.60
C ALA A 493 25.04 -12.69 12.06
N LYS A 494 24.64 -11.46 12.38
CA LYS A 494 24.62 -10.90 13.73
C LYS A 494 23.32 -11.21 14.48
N MET A 495 22.35 -11.85 13.84
CA MET A 495 21.01 -12.13 14.36
C MET A 495 20.80 -13.62 14.60
N ASP A 496 19.96 -13.95 15.58
CA ASP A 496 19.51 -15.32 15.85
C ASP A 496 18.22 -15.60 15.06
N LEU A 497 18.36 -15.89 13.77
CA LEU A 497 17.24 -16.16 12.87
C LEU A 497 17.01 -17.66 12.71
N THR A 498 15.74 -18.07 12.70
CA THR A 498 15.36 -19.44 12.30
C THR A 498 15.65 -19.67 10.82
N ASP A 499 15.70 -20.94 10.40
CA ASP A 499 15.94 -21.28 8.98
C ASP A 499 14.84 -20.69 8.07
N GLU A 500 13.58 -20.69 8.53
CA GLU A 500 12.47 -20.04 7.83
C GLU A 500 12.68 -18.53 7.69
N GLN A 501 13.14 -17.86 8.76
CA GLN A 501 13.43 -16.43 8.71
C GLN A 501 14.58 -16.13 7.76
N LYS A 502 15.64 -16.93 7.75
CA LYS A 502 16.76 -16.77 6.81
C LYS A 502 16.31 -16.91 5.36
N GLU A 503 15.46 -17.88 5.06
CA GLU A 503 14.91 -18.06 3.71
C GLU A 503 14.06 -16.86 3.27
N GLN A 504 13.32 -16.27 4.20
CA GLN A 504 12.46 -15.10 3.93
C GLN A 504 13.21 -13.76 4.03
N ALA A 505 14.45 -13.73 4.53
CA ALA A 505 15.20 -12.51 4.82
C ALA A 505 15.42 -11.67 3.56
N VAL A 506 15.74 -12.32 2.44
CA VAL A 506 15.98 -11.66 1.15
C VAL A 506 15.19 -12.34 0.03
N VAL A 507 14.23 -11.60 -0.51
CA VAL A 507 13.37 -12.06 -1.61
C VAL A 507 13.77 -11.35 -2.89
N VAL A 508 14.09 -12.11 -3.93
CA VAL A 508 14.25 -11.58 -5.29
C VAL A 508 12.89 -11.65 -5.95
N SER A 509 12.32 -10.51 -6.30
CA SER A 509 10.97 -10.44 -6.86
C SER A 509 10.97 -9.74 -8.20
N ARG A 510 10.13 -10.24 -9.10
CA ARG A 510 9.72 -9.57 -10.33
C ARG A 510 8.27 -9.12 -10.15
N PRO A 511 7.83 -8.05 -10.83
CA PRO A 511 6.45 -7.58 -10.69
C PRO A 511 5.46 -8.71 -10.96
N ALA A 512 4.63 -9.02 -9.96
CA ALA A 512 3.65 -10.10 -10.01
C ALA A 512 2.29 -9.60 -10.51
N ARG A 513 1.40 -10.55 -10.80
CA ARG A 513 -0.01 -10.22 -11.07
C ARG A 513 -0.70 -9.76 -9.79
N GLY A 514 -1.71 -8.91 -9.93
CA GLY A 514 -2.61 -8.48 -8.86
C GLY A 514 -3.60 -9.57 -8.42
N SER A 515 -4.72 -9.15 -7.84
CA SER A 515 -5.76 -10.02 -7.30
C SER A 515 -6.38 -10.91 -8.39
N ALA A 516 -6.78 -12.12 -8.00
CA ALA A 516 -7.44 -13.08 -8.87
C ALA A 516 -8.39 -13.99 -8.05
N VAL A 517 -9.40 -14.54 -8.72
CA VAL A 517 -10.19 -15.67 -8.21
C VAL A 517 -9.78 -16.92 -8.97
N TYR A 518 -9.57 -18.02 -8.27
CA TYR A 518 -9.27 -19.33 -8.85
C TYR A 518 -10.42 -20.29 -8.56
N ILE A 519 -11.01 -20.88 -9.60
CA ILE A 519 -12.10 -21.85 -9.42
C ILE A 519 -11.53 -23.24 -9.21
N VAL A 520 -11.94 -23.91 -8.12
CA VAL A 520 -11.46 -25.24 -7.78
C VAL A 520 -12.39 -26.27 -8.45
N GLU A 521 -11.92 -26.92 -9.50
CA GLU A 521 -12.67 -27.97 -10.20
C GLU A 521 -12.26 -29.34 -9.67
N GLY A 522 -13.20 -30.07 -9.04
CA GLY A 522 -12.94 -31.43 -8.54
C GLY A 522 -12.00 -31.51 -7.34
N GLY A 523 -11.85 -30.42 -6.58
CA GLY A 523 -11.01 -30.38 -5.37
C GLY A 523 -9.51 -30.29 -5.63
N GLN A 524 -9.08 -30.09 -6.88
CA GLN A 524 -7.66 -30.04 -7.26
C GLN A 524 -7.31 -28.76 -8.00
N ILE A 525 -6.04 -28.35 -7.89
CA ILE A 525 -5.46 -27.36 -8.79
C ILE A 525 -5.10 -28.01 -10.13
N ARG A 526 -5.30 -27.25 -11.21
CA ARG A 526 -4.89 -27.55 -12.58
C ARG A 526 -3.53 -26.98 -12.93
#